data_AF-A0A1W9JFM9-F1
#
_entry.id   AF-A0A1W9JFM9-F1
#
_cell.length_a   1.000
_cell.length_b   1.000
_cell.length_c   1.000
_cell.angle_alpha   90.00
_cell.angle_beta   90.00
_cell.angle_gamma   90.00
#
_symmetry.space_group_name_H-M   'P 1'
#
loop_
_entity.id
_entity.type
_entity.pdbx_description
1 polymer ?
#
loop_
_entity_poly.entity_id
_entity_poly.type
_entity_poly.pdbx_seq_one_letter_code
_entity_poly.pdbx_strand_id
1 'polypeptide(L)'
;MTQDQLPREFEPLNRIAVKAMLWLNGFAHIIIGLALAVSVVIFTWLFFKDVQQAAYAHNLVHGFLHALGTLMLLWSISALISAEIRYLLGSKLLVETFIEVVLVLFLRKLIVMPVQDASPSFEEIGIWVGGAFVMGLIYVMVRWADKSNQGR
;
A
#
# COMPACT_ATOMS: atom_id res chain seq x y z
N MET A 1 -31.51 -17.34 12.59
CA MET A 1 -31.11 -18.19 13.74
C MET A 1 -30.18 -17.35 14.60
N THR A 2 -30.47 -17.34 15.89
CA THR A 2 -30.23 -16.28 16.87
C THR A 2 -28.82 -16.33 17.45
N GLN A 3 -28.21 -15.16 17.55
CA GLN A 3 -26.88 -14.90 18.10
C GLN A 3 -26.95 -14.81 19.63
N ASP A 4 -27.33 -15.91 20.33
CA ASP A 4 -27.68 -15.75 21.75
C ASP A 4 -27.26 -16.83 22.75
N GLN A 5 -26.44 -17.83 22.40
CA GLN A 5 -25.91 -18.76 23.42
C GLN A 5 -24.51 -19.28 23.08
N LEU A 6 -23.49 -18.43 23.22
CA LEU A 6 -22.16 -18.94 23.58
C LEU A 6 -22.18 -19.23 25.10
N PRO A 7 -21.68 -20.39 25.57
CA PRO A 7 -21.70 -20.75 26.99
C PRO A 7 -21.06 -19.65 27.84
N ARG A 8 -21.77 -19.16 28.87
CA ARG A 8 -21.31 -18.08 29.79
C ARG A 8 -19.95 -18.36 30.45
N GLU A 9 -19.51 -19.62 30.45
CA GLU A 9 -18.19 -20.04 30.95
C GLU A 9 -17.02 -19.45 30.15
N PHE A 10 -17.23 -19.01 28.90
CA PHE A 10 -16.20 -18.41 28.05
C PHE A 10 -16.18 -16.87 28.07
N GLU A 11 -17.04 -16.21 28.83
CA GLU A 11 -17.01 -14.74 28.99
C GLU A 11 -15.64 -14.19 29.46
N PRO A 12 -14.97 -14.77 30.48
CA PRO A 12 -13.66 -14.26 30.89
C PRO A 12 -12.59 -14.48 29.82
N LEU A 13 -12.66 -15.61 29.11
CA LEU A 13 -11.73 -15.94 28.03
C LEU A 13 -11.93 -14.99 26.83
N ASN A 14 -13.17 -14.71 26.46
CA ASN A 14 -13.50 -13.78 25.39
C ASN A 14 -12.99 -12.37 25.70
N ARG A 15 -13.18 -11.89 26.95
CA ARG A 15 -12.70 -10.57 27.36
C ARG A 15 -11.17 -10.45 27.31
N ILE A 16 -10.47 -11.50 27.71
CA ILE A 16 -9.00 -11.57 27.61
C ILE A 16 -8.58 -11.58 26.13
N ALA A 17 -9.22 -12.39 25.29
CA ALA A 17 -8.93 -12.48 23.86
C ALA A 17 -9.14 -11.13 23.16
N VAL A 18 -10.26 -10.45 23.41
CA VAL A 18 -10.53 -9.12 22.84
C VAL A 18 -9.50 -8.10 23.32
N LYS A 19 -9.15 -8.07 24.61
CA LYS A 19 -8.14 -7.15 25.13
C LYS A 19 -6.75 -7.42 24.54
N ALA A 20 -6.40 -8.70 24.35
CA ALA A 20 -5.15 -9.10 23.70
C ALA A 20 -5.14 -8.68 22.23
N MET A 21 -6.24 -8.89 21.49
CA MET A 21 -6.36 -8.44 20.09
C MET A 21 -6.21 -6.93 19.95
N LEU A 22 -6.85 -6.14 20.82
CA LEU A 22 -6.72 -4.68 20.82
C LEU A 22 -5.29 -4.22 21.09
N TRP A 23 -4.64 -4.83 22.09
CA TRP A 23 -3.25 -4.52 22.42
C TRP A 23 -2.29 -4.90 21.28
N LEU A 24 -2.46 -6.09 20.71
CA LEU A 24 -1.67 -6.58 19.58
C LEU A 24 -1.85 -5.70 18.34
N ASN A 25 -3.08 -5.27 18.06
CA ASN A 25 -3.36 -4.38 16.94
C ASN A 25 -2.64 -3.03 17.13
N GLY A 26 -2.75 -2.43 18.32
CA GLY A 26 -2.02 -1.19 18.63
C GLY A 26 -0.50 -1.35 18.51
N PHE A 27 0.05 -2.47 18.98
CA PHE A 27 1.47 -2.77 18.85
C PHE A 27 1.92 -2.95 17.40
N ALA A 28 1.13 -3.66 16.58
CA ALA A 28 1.42 -3.85 15.16
C ALA A 28 1.51 -2.51 14.41
N HIS A 29 0.58 -1.60 14.69
CA HIS A 29 0.55 -0.26 14.13
C HIS A 29 1.78 0.59 14.50
N ILE A 30 2.25 0.52 15.76
CA ILE A 30 3.51 1.15 16.17
C ILE A 30 4.69 0.62 15.36
N ILE A 31 4.79 -0.70 15.18
CA ILE A 31 5.86 -1.32 14.38
C ILE A 31 5.77 -0.87 12.92
N ILE A 32 4.57 -0.88 12.33
CA ILE A 32 4.34 -0.46 10.95
C ILE A 32 4.74 1.01 10.76
N GLY A 33 4.29 1.91 11.64
CA GLY A 33 4.67 3.31 11.61
C GLY A 33 6.18 3.52 11.67
N LEU A 34 6.88 2.78 12.54
CA LEU A 34 8.34 2.82 12.63
C LEU A 34 9.01 2.30 11.34
N ALA A 35 8.53 1.18 10.80
CA ALA A 35 9.05 0.61 9.56
C ALA A 35 8.85 1.57 8.36
N LEU A 36 7.70 2.25 8.28
CA LEU A 36 7.43 3.27 7.28
C LEU A 36 8.38 4.47 7.42
N ALA A 37 8.62 4.95 8.64
CA ALA A 37 9.55 6.05 8.90
C ALA A 37 10.99 5.71 8.45
N VAL A 38 11.47 4.50 8.79
CA VAL A 38 12.79 4.02 8.32
C VAL A 38 12.80 3.90 6.79
N SER A 39 11.72 3.40 6.20
CA SER A 39 11.59 3.27 4.74
C SER A 39 11.72 4.65 4.05
N VAL A 40 11.10 5.70 4.58
CA VAL A 40 11.26 7.07 4.02
C VAL A 40 12.73 7.47 3.95
N VAL A 41 13.50 7.25 5.01
CA VAL A 41 14.93 7.59 5.03
C VAL A 41 15.70 6.81 3.97
N ILE A 42 15.47 5.49 3.89
CA ILE A 42 16.15 4.62 2.92
C ILE A 42 15.80 5.01 1.48
N PHE A 43 14.52 5.18 1.16
CA PHE A 43 14.10 5.52 -0.20
C PHE A 43 14.49 6.94 -0.61
N THR A 44 14.55 7.88 0.34
CA THR A 44 15.07 9.22 0.07
C THR A 44 16.54 9.15 -0.31
N TRP A 45 17.32 8.36 0.42
CA TRP A 45 18.73 8.12 0.07
C TRP A 45 18.89 7.46 -1.30
N LEU A 46 18.08 6.44 -1.60
CA LEU A 46 18.07 5.78 -2.92
C LEU A 46 17.74 6.77 -4.04
N PHE A 47 16.76 7.65 -3.84
CA PHE A 47 16.42 8.68 -4.81
C PHE A 47 17.60 9.60 -5.13
N PHE A 48 18.34 10.07 -4.11
CA PHE A 48 19.53 10.90 -4.35
C PHE A 48 20.61 10.14 -5.14
N LYS A 49 20.82 8.85 -4.84
CA LYS A 49 21.73 8.01 -5.62
C LYS A 49 21.29 7.84 -7.06
N ASP A 50 20.01 7.62 -7.29
CA ASP A 50 19.44 7.46 -8.64
C ASP A 50 19.62 8.73 -9.47
N VAL A 51 19.35 9.91 -8.87
CA VAL A 51 19.56 11.22 -9.50
C VAL A 51 21.04 11.45 -9.83
N GLN A 52 21.93 11.12 -8.89
CA GLN A 52 23.37 11.24 -9.10
C GLN A 52 23.83 10.34 -10.26
N GLN A 53 23.41 9.08 -10.27
CA GLN A 53 23.77 8.12 -11.33
C GLN A 53 23.22 8.56 -12.70
N ALA A 54 21.98 9.06 -12.75
CA ALA A 54 21.37 9.61 -13.95
C ALA A 54 22.18 10.76 -14.56
N ALA A 55 22.70 11.66 -13.71
CA ALA A 55 23.50 12.79 -14.15
C ALA A 55 24.84 12.36 -14.78
N TYR A 56 25.46 11.29 -14.28
CA TYR A 56 26.75 10.79 -14.78
C TYR A 56 26.65 9.86 -16.00
N ALA A 57 25.52 9.16 -16.20
CA ALA A 57 25.41 8.09 -17.20
C ALA A 57 25.12 8.56 -18.64
N HIS A 58 24.97 9.86 -18.91
CA HIS A 58 24.54 10.45 -20.20
C HIS A 58 23.23 9.89 -20.81
N ASN A 59 22.54 8.97 -20.13
CA ASN A 59 21.21 8.47 -20.48
C ASN A 59 20.16 9.05 -19.54
N LEU A 60 19.79 10.30 -19.81
CA LEU A 60 18.85 11.07 -18.98
C LEU A 60 17.46 10.42 -18.91
N VAL A 61 17.01 9.77 -19.98
CA VAL A 61 15.70 9.09 -20.02
C VAL A 61 15.70 7.89 -19.08
N HIS A 62 16.76 7.07 -19.11
CA HIS A 62 16.87 5.92 -18.23
C HIS A 62 16.91 6.32 -16.76
N GLY A 63 17.76 7.30 -16.45
CA GLY A 63 17.86 7.84 -15.09
C GLY A 63 16.58 8.52 -14.60
N PHE A 64 15.87 9.25 -15.46
CA PHE A 64 14.60 9.89 -15.13
C PHE A 64 13.51 8.88 -14.80
N LEU A 65 13.31 7.86 -15.64
CA LEU A 65 12.29 6.83 -15.39
C LEU A 65 12.60 6.01 -14.14
N HIS A 66 13.88 5.71 -13.89
CA HIS A 66 14.29 5.04 -12.66
C HIS A 66 14.01 5.89 -11.42
N ALA A 67 14.44 7.16 -11.43
CA ALA A 67 14.20 8.09 -10.32
C ALA A 67 12.70 8.36 -10.08
N LEU A 68 11.90 8.45 -11.15
CA LEU A 68 10.44 8.55 -11.08
C LEU A 68 9.85 7.31 -10.37
N GLY A 69 10.36 6.12 -10.72
CA GLY A 69 9.97 4.89 -10.05
C GLY A 69 10.26 4.91 -8.55
N THR A 70 11.39 5.49 -8.13
CA THR A 70 11.74 5.66 -6.71
C THR A 70 10.86 6.72 -6.02
N LEU A 71 10.53 7.82 -6.71
CA LEU A 71 9.59 8.83 -6.20
C LEU A 71 8.18 8.28 -5.98
N MET A 72 7.70 7.41 -6.87
CA MET A 72 6.40 6.75 -6.69
C MET A 72 6.38 5.88 -5.41
N LEU A 73 7.50 5.23 -5.05
CA LEU A 73 7.60 4.50 -3.78
C LEU A 73 7.53 5.45 -2.58
N LEU A 74 8.24 6.58 -2.64
CA LEU A 74 8.17 7.61 -1.60
C LEU A 74 6.74 8.14 -1.44
N TRP A 75 6.03 8.38 -2.54
CA TRP A 75 4.62 8.75 -2.52
C TRP A 75 3.75 7.66 -1.88
N SER A 76 3.93 6.39 -2.27
CA SER A 76 3.18 5.26 -1.68
C SER A 76 3.39 5.15 -0.17
N ILE A 77 4.64 5.32 0.30
CA ILE A 77 4.96 5.30 1.73
C ILE A 77 4.34 6.50 2.44
N SER A 78 4.36 7.68 1.83
CA SER A 78 3.70 8.87 2.37
C SER A 78 2.19 8.66 2.52
N ALA A 79 1.54 8.02 1.55
CA ALA A 79 0.12 7.66 1.61
C ALA A 79 -0.17 6.64 2.73
N LEU A 80 0.71 5.64 2.91
CA LEU A 80 0.62 4.67 4.00
C LEU A 80 0.84 5.31 5.38
N ILE A 81 1.83 6.20 5.53
CA ILE A 81 2.04 6.98 6.76
C ILE A 81 0.80 7.81 7.07
N SER A 82 0.21 8.44 6.06
CA SER A 82 -1.03 9.22 6.23
C SER A 82 -2.19 8.34 6.68
N ALA A 83 -2.31 7.11 6.17
CA ALA A 83 -3.29 6.13 6.64
C ALA A 83 -3.03 5.71 8.08
N GLU A 84 -1.78 5.48 8.44
CA GLU A 84 -1.35 5.10 9.80
C GLU A 84 -1.64 6.22 10.82
N ILE A 85 -1.33 7.48 10.48
CA ILE A 85 -1.66 8.64 11.30
C ILE A 85 -3.17 8.74 11.52
N ARG A 86 -3.98 8.59 10.45
CA ARG A 86 -5.45 8.63 10.58
C ARG A 86 -5.96 7.53 11.52
N TYR A 87 -5.39 6.34 11.45
CA TYR A 87 -5.74 5.24 12.33
C TYR A 87 -5.39 5.55 13.80
N LEU A 88 -4.18 6.05 14.06
CA LEU A 88 -3.76 6.45 15.40
C LEU A 88 -4.59 7.61 15.97
N LEU A 89 -5.13 8.48 15.12
CA LEU A 89 -6.09 9.54 15.49
C LEU A 89 -7.51 9.02 15.74
N GLY A 90 -7.75 7.70 15.65
CA GLY A 90 -9.04 7.07 15.92
C GLY A 90 -9.99 7.02 14.71
N SER A 91 -9.53 7.38 13.51
CA SER A 91 -10.31 7.21 12.29
C SER A 91 -10.21 5.78 11.76
N LYS A 92 -11.21 5.34 10.98
CA LYS A 92 -11.17 4.02 10.35
C LYS A 92 -10.12 3.98 9.25
N LEU A 93 -9.42 2.85 9.12
CA LEU A 93 -8.56 2.59 7.97
C LEU A 93 -9.43 2.47 6.71
N LEU A 94 -9.22 3.40 5.79
CA LEU A 94 -9.91 3.40 4.50
C LEU A 94 -9.20 2.39 3.59
N VAL A 95 -9.89 1.29 3.27
CA VAL A 95 -9.41 0.28 2.33
C VAL A 95 -9.08 0.92 0.97
N GLU A 96 -9.79 1.99 0.61
CA GLU A 96 -9.53 2.79 -0.58
C GLU A 96 -8.08 3.27 -0.69
N THR A 97 -7.48 3.75 0.41
CA THR A 97 -6.07 4.22 0.41
C THR A 97 -5.10 3.08 0.11
N PHE A 98 -5.37 1.87 0.61
CA PHE A 98 -4.53 0.70 0.32
C PHE A 98 -4.62 0.31 -1.15
N ILE A 99 -5.83 0.31 -1.72
CA ILE A 99 -6.03 -0.02 -3.13
C ILE A 99 -5.32 1.01 -4.03
N GLU A 100 -5.40 2.30 -3.68
CA GLU A 100 -4.71 3.37 -4.40
C GLU A 100 -3.19 3.16 -4.40
N VAL A 101 -2.61 2.86 -3.24
CA VAL A 101 -1.18 2.56 -3.12
C VAL A 101 -0.78 1.36 -3.97
N VAL A 102 -1.55 0.27 -3.92
CA VAL A 102 -1.28 -0.93 -4.72
C VAL A 102 -1.37 -0.62 -6.21
N LEU A 103 -2.37 0.13 -6.65
CA LEU A 103 -2.52 0.53 -8.06
C LEU A 103 -1.30 1.33 -8.53
N VAL A 104 -0.80 2.25 -7.71
CA VAL A 104 0.42 3.02 -8.02
C VAL A 104 1.66 2.11 -8.12
N LEU A 105 1.76 1.05 -7.33
CA LEU A 105 2.85 0.07 -7.46
C LEU A 105 2.78 -0.71 -8.78
N PHE A 106 1.59 -1.08 -9.23
CA PHE A 106 1.39 -1.68 -10.55
C PHE A 106 1.80 -0.72 -11.66
N LEU A 107 1.34 0.54 -11.60
CA LEU A 107 1.71 1.57 -12.56
C LEU A 107 3.22 1.80 -12.59
N ARG A 108 3.87 1.85 -11.42
CA ARG A 108 5.33 1.95 -11.30
C ARG A 108 6.02 0.83 -12.07
N LYS A 109 5.61 -0.42 -11.87
CA LYS A 109 6.23 -1.57 -12.56
C LYS A 109 6.06 -1.47 -14.07
N LEU A 110 4.88 -1.03 -14.55
CA LEU A 110 4.63 -0.81 -15.98
C LEU A 110 5.47 0.33 -16.57
N ILE A 111 5.68 1.43 -15.84
CA ILE A 111 6.49 2.57 -16.30
C ILE A 111 7.98 2.23 -16.32
N VAL A 112 8.47 1.48 -15.33
CA VAL A 112 9.89 1.19 -15.16
C VAL A 112 10.34 -0.06 -15.93
N MET A 113 9.43 -0.93 -16.35
CA MET A 113 9.78 -2.16 -17.07
C MET A 113 10.50 -1.93 -18.41
N PRO A 114 10.03 -1.05 -19.32
CA PRO A 114 10.69 -0.84 -20.62
C PRO A 114 12.12 -0.29 -20.50
N VAL A 115 12.42 0.32 -19.36
CA VAL A 115 13.73 0.92 -19.11
C VAL A 115 14.71 -0.07 -18.48
N GLN A 116 14.21 -1.09 -17.79
CA GLN A 116 15.02 -2.15 -17.18
C GLN A 116 15.31 -3.30 -18.15
N ASP A 117 14.32 -3.69 -18.95
CA ASP A 117 14.41 -4.81 -19.88
C ASP A 117 14.45 -4.27 -21.31
N ALA A 118 15.51 -4.58 -22.06
CA ALA A 118 15.67 -4.10 -23.44
C ALA A 118 14.60 -4.64 -24.41
N SER A 119 13.82 -5.65 -23.99
CA SER A 119 12.69 -6.22 -24.74
C SER A 119 11.75 -6.99 -23.79
N PRO A 120 10.86 -6.29 -23.06
CA PRO A 120 9.90 -6.96 -22.18
C PRO A 120 9.01 -7.91 -23.00
N SER A 121 8.75 -9.10 -22.46
CA SER A 121 7.88 -10.07 -23.15
C SER A 121 6.43 -9.59 -23.11
N PHE A 122 5.67 -9.87 -24.18
CA PHE A 122 4.24 -9.55 -24.22
C PHE A 122 3.45 -10.23 -23.10
N GLU A 123 3.89 -11.41 -22.66
CA GLU A 123 3.30 -12.13 -21.53
C GLU A 123 3.49 -11.36 -20.22
N GLU A 124 4.71 -10.88 -19.95
CA GLU A 124 4.99 -10.13 -18.72
C GLU A 124 4.19 -8.83 -18.68
N ILE A 125 4.17 -8.06 -19.77
CA ILE A 125 3.34 -6.86 -19.88
C ILE A 125 1.86 -7.21 -19.64
N GLY A 126 1.38 -8.29 -20.25
CA GLY A 126 0.00 -8.76 -20.10
C GLY A 126 -0.38 -9.05 -18.65
N ILE A 127 0.51 -9.68 -17.88
CA ILE A 127 0.28 -9.99 -16.46
C ILE A 127 0.17 -8.71 -15.63
N TRP A 128 1.08 -7.76 -15.81
CA TRP A 128 1.09 -6.52 -15.02
C TRP A 128 -0.07 -5.59 -15.40
N VAL A 129 -0.40 -5.48 -16.69
CA VAL A 129 -1.56 -4.72 -17.16
C VAL A 129 -2.86 -5.38 -16.68
N GLY A 130 -2.97 -6.70 -16.81
CA GLY A 130 -4.12 -7.46 -16.32
C GLY A 130 -4.31 -7.33 -14.81
N GLY A 131 -3.23 -7.40 -14.04
CA GLY A 131 -3.24 -7.17 -12.59
C GLY A 131 -3.68 -5.75 -12.22
N ALA A 132 -3.15 -4.73 -12.91
CA ALA A 132 -3.58 -3.34 -12.71
C ALA A 132 -5.08 -3.15 -13.03
N PHE A 133 -5.56 -3.80 -14.09
CA PHE A 133 -6.97 -3.78 -14.49
C PHE A 133 -7.88 -4.42 -13.43
N VAL A 134 -7.52 -5.60 -12.91
CA VAL A 134 -8.26 -6.27 -11.84
C VAL A 134 -8.28 -5.42 -10.57
N MET A 135 -7.15 -4.81 -10.20
CA MET A 135 -7.09 -3.88 -9.05
C MET A 135 -7.99 -2.65 -9.25
N GLY A 136 -8.04 -2.12 -10.47
CA GLY A 136 -8.97 -1.04 -10.84
C GLY A 136 -10.44 -1.45 -10.72
N LEU A 137 -10.77 -2.69 -11.09
CA LEU A 137 -12.13 -3.23 -10.90
C LEU A 137 -12.47 -3.35 -9.41
N ILE A 138 -11.55 -3.86 -8.59
CA ILE A 138 -11.72 -3.95 -7.14
C ILE A 138 -11.96 -2.56 -6.54
N TYR A 139 -11.19 -1.54 -6.97
CA TYR A 139 -11.39 -0.15 -6.53
C TYR A 139 -12.83 0.32 -6.79
N VAL A 140 -13.36 0.10 -8.00
CA VAL A 140 -14.74 0.49 -8.36
C VAL A 140 -15.76 -0.27 -7.52
N MET A 141 -15.58 -1.57 -7.33
CA MET A 141 -16.49 -2.40 -6.53
C MET A 141 -16.54 -1.95 -5.08
N VAL A 142 -15.38 -1.69 -4.45
CA VAL A 142 -15.30 -1.19 -3.07
C VAL A 142 -15.97 0.17 -2.96
N ARG A 143 -15.71 1.08 -3.90
CA ARG A 143 -16.32 2.41 -3.91
C ARG A 143 -17.84 2.37 -4.08
N TRP A 144 -18.37 1.45 -4.88
CA TRP A 144 -19.81 1.22 -5.01
C TRP A 144 -20.42 0.63 -3.74
N ALA A 145 -19.75 -0.34 -3.11
CA ALA A 145 -20.19 -0.92 -1.86
C ALA A 145 -20.29 0.12 -0.74
N ASP A 146 -19.26 0.97 -0.59
CA ASP A 146 -19.24 2.03 0.42
C ASP A 146 -20.35 3.07 0.18
N LYS A 147 -20.58 3.47 -1.09
CA LYS A 147 -21.68 4.38 -1.45
C LYS A 147 -23.06 3.77 -1.14
N SER A 148 -23.25 2.48 -1.37
CA SER A 148 -24.50 1.78 -1.06
C SER A 148 -24.76 1.68 0.45
N ASN A 149 -23.71 1.59 1.25
CA ASN A 149 -23.79 1.47 2.70
C ASN A 149 -24.04 2.82 3.40
N GLN A 150 -23.62 3.94 2.80
CA GLN A 150 -23.92 5.29 3.31
C GLN A 150 -25.35 5.76 2.96
N GLY A 151 -26.07 5.05 2.09
CA GLY A 151 -27.46 5.34 1.70
C GLY A 151 -28.52 4.61 2.52
N ARG A 152 -28.15 3.94 3.62
CA ARG A 152 -29.03 3.28 4.59
C ARG A 152 -28.73 3.79 5.99
#